data_AF-A0AAJ2PW11-F1
#
_entry.id   AF-A0AAJ2PW11-F1
#
_cell.length_a   1.000
_cell.length_b   1.000
_cell.length_c   1.000
_cell.angle_alpha   90.00
_cell.angle_beta   90.00
_cell.angle_gamma   90.00
#
_symmetry.space_group_name_H-M   'P 1'
#
loop_
_entity.id
_entity.type
_entity.pdbx_description
1 polymer ?
#
loop_
_entity_poly.entity_id
_entity_poly.type
_entity_poly.pdbx_seq_one_letter_code
_entity_poly.pdbx_strand_id
1 'polypeptide(L)'
;MSRTLRVRQSQTVLPFGVGAVFDIQGESFVATGIGDWPQKAKQRVESPRLAKRLGVTGFYAAPPTANDRFDTPDAPGAPYIRFPSWLFCGACRRMKRWRIADEKPGQPPRCPSCSPGRTLAPMRFVQICEAGHLGDVDWWFWAHSRREAGERRQCGERERLRFLVSERASGLEALSVTCTAKGCGASRDLLDILGTHGMRCSGRNPWQRANEATECVMPVQIVQRTAGNLYYPVVHSALDIPESDAPASQGDEELAGRVREHDLWVSLCRVAGTPRAAVFRTMIQEDTGADDQLLDALLAEETGQPLPVASSDPAAPPARPDLSREEWAAFTAPTPPATRDFALRETTLGLGQETAEPWAGLHRRVGRIVLADRLREVRALSGFSRVSPDATLVPADTARRLKWLPAVEVFGEGILLTLDKNELTTWEGDAAVCRRVAGMRADLDRSFQKDRLQALTGETLSPRFVLLHTLAHLLIRQLSFESGYTTASLRERVYARPEQDQYGILVYTAAGDAEGTLGGLVQQGEPPRLAETLLRMTEAAAWCSADPLCAEHTGQGFGNLNRAACHACALLPETSCETGNTLLDRALVVGGDQVPGYLESIVTAARSAAVDALEEM
;
A
#
# COMPACT_ATOMS: atom_id res chain seq x y z
N MET A 1 15.52 -8.48 34.22
CA MET A 1 14.65 -8.84 33.07
C MET A 1 15.43 -8.58 31.80
N SER A 2 15.57 -9.58 30.93
CA SER A 2 16.11 -9.38 29.58
C SER A 2 15.20 -8.42 28.82
N ARG A 3 15.77 -7.42 28.14
CA ARG A 3 14.98 -6.48 27.35
C ARG A 3 14.32 -7.22 26.19
N THR A 4 12.99 -7.20 26.14
CA THR A 4 12.22 -7.79 25.04
C THR A 4 11.69 -6.66 24.16
N LEU A 5 11.96 -6.73 22.86
CA LEU A 5 11.41 -5.82 21.86
C LEU A 5 10.19 -6.48 21.23
N ARG A 6 9.05 -5.79 21.25
CA ARG A 6 7.78 -6.28 20.69
C ARG A 6 7.37 -5.41 19.51
N VAL A 7 6.76 -6.04 18.51
CA VAL A 7 6.17 -5.40 17.33
C VAL A 7 4.78 -5.98 17.14
N ARG A 8 3.83 -5.17 16.67
CA ARG A 8 2.47 -5.68 16.39
C ARG A 8 2.53 -6.63 15.22
N GLN A 9 1.70 -7.67 15.22
CA GLN A 9 1.68 -8.65 14.13
C GLN A 9 1.34 -7.99 12.79
N SER A 10 0.38 -7.06 12.76
CA SER A 10 0.00 -6.25 11.58
C SER A 10 1.19 -5.51 10.96
N GLN A 11 2.08 -4.98 11.81
CA GLN A 11 3.27 -4.25 11.40
C GLN A 11 4.32 -5.14 10.70
N THR A 12 4.25 -6.47 10.85
CA THR A 12 5.15 -7.42 10.17
C THR A 12 4.84 -7.63 8.69
N VAL A 13 3.72 -7.09 8.20
CA VAL A 13 3.36 -6.99 6.78
C VAL A 13 3.47 -5.55 6.32
N LEU A 14 2.90 -4.60 7.07
CA LEU A 14 2.96 -3.17 6.78
C LEU A 14 2.91 -2.33 8.08
N PRO A 15 3.83 -1.39 8.33
CA PRO A 15 4.86 -0.90 7.41
C PRO A 15 6.20 -1.63 7.49
N PHE A 16 6.40 -2.50 8.48
CA PHE A 16 7.69 -3.13 8.78
C PHE A 16 7.78 -4.57 8.25
N GLY A 17 7.31 -4.76 7.01
CA GLY A 17 7.39 -6.03 6.29
C GLY A 17 8.82 -6.46 5.94
N VAL A 18 8.96 -7.62 5.29
CA VAL A 18 10.26 -8.14 4.81
C VAL A 18 11.03 -7.04 4.09
N GLY A 19 12.29 -6.81 4.48
CA GLY A 19 13.16 -5.79 3.90
C GLY A 19 12.93 -4.35 4.39
N ALA A 20 11.91 -4.08 5.20
CA ALA A 20 11.69 -2.78 5.81
C ALA A 20 12.64 -2.55 6.98
N VAL A 21 13.10 -1.31 7.15
CA VAL A 21 13.87 -0.89 8.32
C VAL A 21 12.90 -0.50 9.43
N PHE A 22 13.13 -1.02 10.64
CA PHE A 22 12.32 -0.79 11.82
C PHE A 22 13.18 -0.24 12.96
N ASP A 23 12.82 0.95 13.45
CA ASP A 23 13.44 1.54 14.63
C ASP A 23 12.61 1.30 15.88
N ILE A 24 13.27 0.90 16.95
CA ILE A 24 12.63 0.72 18.24
C ILE A 24 13.60 1.05 19.37
N GLN A 25 13.19 1.93 20.29
CA GLN A 25 13.94 2.29 21.49
C GLN A 25 15.42 2.67 21.21
N GLY A 26 15.68 3.44 20.14
CA GLY A 26 17.01 3.91 19.76
C GLY A 26 17.88 2.89 19.02
N GLU A 27 17.35 1.70 18.72
CA GLU A 27 17.97 0.69 17.87
C GLU A 27 17.27 0.62 16.52
N SER A 28 17.95 0.03 15.53
CA SER A 28 17.46 -0.10 14.16
C SER A 28 17.71 -1.53 13.68
N PHE A 29 16.70 -2.10 13.04
CA PHE A 29 16.68 -3.47 12.53
C PHE A 29 16.10 -3.50 11.12
N VAL A 30 16.29 -4.60 10.40
CA VAL A 30 15.61 -4.89 9.14
C VAL A 30 14.98 -6.27 9.20
N ALA A 31 13.74 -6.39 8.73
CA ALA A 31 13.02 -7.67 8.68
C ALA A 31 13.66 -8.62 7.65
N THR A 32 13.88 -9.89 8.01
CA THR A 32 14.48 -10.86 7.10
C THR A 32 13.45 -11.52 6.19
N GLY A 33 13.92 -12.27 5.18
CA GLY A 33 13.06 -13.01 4.27
C GLY A 33 12.23 -14.09 4.96
N ILE A 34 11.06 -14.41 4.40
CA ILE A 34 10.14 -15.39 4.99
C ILE A 34 10.68 -16.82 5.07
N GLY A 35 11.79 -17.11 4.37
CA GLY A 35 12.52 -18.38 4.50
C GLY A 35 13.10 -18.63 5.90
N ASP A 36 13.36 -17.56 6.67
CA ASP A 36 13.88 -17.65 8.04
C ASP A 36 12.78 -17.72 9.10
N TRP A 37 11.50 -17.66 8.70
CA TRP A 37 10.39 -17.70 9.66
C TRP A 37 10.30 -19.05 10.36
N PRO A 38 9.98 -19.09 11.68
CA PRO A 38 9.88 -20.34 12.41
C PRO A 38 8.81 -21.29 11.82
N GLN A 39 9.23 -22.43 11.28
CA GLN A 39 8.32 -23.33 10.54
C GLN A 39 7.17 -23.88 11.39
N LYS A 40 7.40 -24.10 12.69
CA LYS A 40 6.43 -24.72 13.61
C LYS A 40 5.50 -23.73 14.32
N ALA A 41 5.77 -22.42 14.23
CA ALA A 41 5.04 -21.40 14.99
C ALA A 41 4.23 -20.43 14.12
N LYS A 42 4.31 -20.57 12.79
CA LYS A 42 3.52 -19.78 11.86
C LYS A 42 2.03 -20.16 11.94
N GLN A 43 1.16 -19.17 11.93
CA GLN A 43 -0.29 -19.36 11.95
C GLN A 43 -0.81 -19.28 10.51
N ARG A 44 -1.61 -20.26 10.08
CA ARG A 44 -2.24 -20.22 8.76
C ARG A 44 -3.30 -19.11 8.74
N VAL A 45 -3.30 -18.32 7.67
CA VAL A 45 -4.34 -17.31 7.40
C VAL A 45 -5.12 -17.76 6.18
N GLU A 46 -6.42 -17.97 6.35
CA GLU A 46 -7.30 -18.43 5.27
C GLU A 46 -7.84 -17.25 4.47
N SER A 47 -7.58 -17.25 3.16
CA SER A 47 -8.21 -16.36 2.18
C SER A 47 -8.11 -17.00 0.78
N PRO A 48 -9.05 -17.89 0.40
CA PRO A 48 -9.02 -18.59 -0.88
C PRO A 48 -9.05 -17.64 -2.08
N ARG A 49 -9.88 -16.59 -2.01
CA ARG A 49 -10.02 -15.55 -3.05
C ARG A 49 -8.69 -14.86 -3.36
N LEU A 50 -7.99 -14.41 -2.31
CA LEU A 50 -6.70 -13.76 -2.45
C LEU A 50 -5.62 -14.75 -2.92
N ALA A 51 -5.64 -16.00 -2.42
CA ALA A 51 -4.69 -17.03 -2.83
C ALA A 51 -4.83 -17.37 -4.32
N LYS A 52 -6.08 -17.50 -4.82
CA LYS A 52 -6.38 -17.71 -6.25
C LYS A 52 -5.89 -16.54 -7.10
N ARG A 53 -6.16 -15.30 -6.70
CA ARG A 53 -5.70 -14.09 -7.42
C ARG A 53 -4.18 -14.01 -7.51
N LEU A 54 -3.46 -14.42 -6.47
CA LEU A 54 -1.99 -14.35 -6.40
C LEU A 54 -1.29 -15.62 -6.90
N GLY A 55 -2.00 -16.71 -7.15
CA GLY A 55 -1.42 -17.98 -7.57
C GLY A 55 -0.54 -18.63 -6.50
N VAL A 56 -0.88 -18.46 -5.21
CA VAL A 56 -0.09 -18.96 -4.07
C VAL A 56 -0.83 -20.09 -3.33
N THR A 57 -0.09 -20.96 -2.64
CA THR A 57 -0.66 -22.10 -1.90
C THR A 57 -1.38 -21.69 -0.60
N GLY A 58 -1.19 -20.45 -0.16
CA GLY A 58 -1.83 -19.91 1.04
C GLY A 58 -0.98 -18.85 1.73
N PHE A 59 -1.43 -18.46 2.92
CA PHE A 59 -0.85 -17.37 3.69
C PHE A 59 -0.52 -17.78 5.12
N TYR A 60 0.48 -17.11 5.70
CA TYR A 60 0.86 -17.33 7.09
C TYR A 60 1.18 -16.01 7.80
N ALA A 61 0.70 -15.88 9.04
CA ALA A 61 1.04 -14.78 9.92
C ALA A 61 2.28 -15.09 10.76
N ALA A 62 2.99 -14.01 11.14
CA ALA A 62 4.10 -14.10 12.07
C ALA A 62 3.63 -14.74 13.39
N PRO A 63 4.43 -15.58 14.06
CA PRO A 63 4.01 -16.21 15.31
C PRO A 63 3.55 -15.17 16.34
N PRO A 64 2.36 -15.32 16.95
CA PRO A 64 1.93 -14.43 18.02
C PRO A 64 2.79 -14.66 19.27
N THR A 65 3.07 -13.60 20.02
CA THR A 65 3.62 -13.71 21.38
C THR A 65 2.53 -14.24 22.31
N ALA A 66 2.85 -15.24 23.13
CA ALA A 66 1.88 -15.93 23.98
C ALA A 66 1.55 -15.08 25.23
N ASN A 67 0.56 -14.19 25.08
CA ASN A 67 -0.09 -13.41 26.13
C ASN A 67 0.78 -12.39 26.89
N ASP A 68 0.13 -11.33 27.41
CA ASP A 68 0.72 -10.43 28.41
C ASP A 68 0.83 -11.07 29.82
N ARG A 69 0.51 -12.36 29.93
CA ARG A 69 0.72 -13.15 31.15
C ARG A 69 2.10 -13.79 31.08
N PHE A 70 3.00 -13.31 31.94
CA PHE A 70 4.42 -13.65 32.04
C PHE A 70 4.76 -15.13 32.32
N ASP A 71 3.80 -16.05 32.19
CA ASP A 71 3.92 -17.46 32.61
C ASP A 71 4.53 -18.35 31.51
N THR A 72 4.46 -17.92 30.24
CA THR A 72 4.97 -18.68 29.10
C THR A 72 6.08 -17.90 28.38
N PRO A 73 7.24 -18.51 28.06
CA PRO A 73 8.24 -17.85 27.23
C PRO A 73 7.66 -17.51 25.86
N ASP A 74 7.82 -16.25 25.43
CA ASP A 74 7.40 -15.80 24.10
C ASP A 74 8.01 -16.71 23.02
N ALA A 75 7.18 -17.19 22.10
CA ALA A 75 7.67 -17.86 20.90
C ALA A 75 8.57 -16.90 20.10
N PRO A 76 9.63 -17.38 19.42
CA PRO A 76 10.41 -16.52 18.55
C PRO A 76 9.51 -15.94 17.47
N GLY A 77 9.40 -14.61 17.42
CA GLY A 77 8.61 -13.90 16.42
C GLY A 77 9.26 -13.92 15.04
N ALA A 78 8.77 -13.06 14.14
CA ALA A 78 9.41 -12.85 12.85
C ALA A 78 10.88 -12.39 13.05
N PRO A 79 11.85 -12.96 12.31
CA PRO A 79 13.26 -12.61 12.44
C PRO A 79 13.57 -11.20 11.93
N TYR A 80 14.34 -10.47 12.73
CA TYR A 80 14.92 -9.18 12.40
C TYR A 80 16.42 -9.22 12.68
N ILE A 81 17.21 -8.53 11.87
CA ILE A 81 18.65 -8.38 12.08
C ILE A 81 19.01 -6.92 12.29
N ARG A 82 20.06 -6.64 13.06
CA ARG A 82 20.52 -5.27 13.28
C ARG A 82 21.00 -4.66 11.96
N PHE A 83 20.45 -3.50 11.64
CA PHE A 83 20.84 -2.75 10.46
C PHE A 83 20.54 -1.26 10.68
N PRO A 84 21.44 -0.32 10.33
CA PRO A 84 22.76 -0.54 9.72
C PRO A 84 23.75 -1.27 10.63
N SER A 85 24.73 -1.96 10.05
CA SER A 85 25.77 -2.62 10.86
C SER A 85 26.75 -1.60 11.45
N TRP A 86 26.91 -0.44 10.80
CA TRP A 86 27.71 0.64 11.38
C TRP A 86 26.94 1.40 12.45
N LEU A 87 27.52 1.42 13.65
CA LEU A 87 27.04 2.19 14.80
C LEU A 87 28.12 3.19 15.22
N PHE A 88 27.75 4.22 15.98
CA PHE A 88 28.69 5.17 16.57
C PHE A 88 28.37 5.48 18.03
N CYS A 89 29.40 5.86 18.80
CA CYS A 89 29.23 6.29 20.17
C CYS A 89 29.00 7.80 20.25
N GLY A 90 27.91 8.24 20.86
CA GLY A 90 27.64 9.67 21.07
C GLY A 90 28.69 10.39 21.94
N ALA A 91 29.39 9.67 22.81
CA ALA A 91 30.41 10.23 23.70
C ALA A 91 31.81 10.30 23.05
N CYS A 92 32.40 9.15 22.71
CA CYS A 92 33.77 9.12 22.15
C CYS A 92 33.83 9.28 20.64
N ARG A 93 32.68 9.38 19.96
CA ARG A 93 32.54 9.53 18.50
C ARG A 93 33.12 8.37 17.67
N ARG A 94 33.59 7.29 18.30
CA ARG A 94 34.09 6.10 17.60
C ARG A 94 32.96 5.40 16.85
N MET A 95 33.24 5.06 15.59
CA MET A 95 32.39 4.18 14.80
C MET A 95 32.83 2.73 15.02
N LYS A 96 31.86 1.81 15.10
CA LYS A 96 32.09 0.36 15.18
C LYS A 96 31.13 -0.33 14.22
N ARG A 97 31.67 -1.19 13.37
CA ARG A 97 30.87 -2.15 12.62
C ARG A 97 30.46 -3.29 13.54
N TRP A 98 29.18 -3.37 13.85
CA TRP A 98 28.58 -4.37 14.73
C TRP A 98 28.30 -5.63 13.94
N ARG A 99 28.85 -6.76 14.39
CA ARG A 99 28.72 -8.07 13.73
C ARG A 99 27.68 -8.91 14.48
N ILE A 100 27.15 -9.95 13.83
CA ILE A 100 26.23 -10.90 14.48
C ILE A 100 26.87 -11.51 15.74
N ALA A 101 28.18 -11.78 15.71
CA ALA A 101 28.93 -12.29 16.87
C ALA A 101 29.09 -11.27 18.02
N ASP A 102 28.85 -9.97 17.78
CA ASP A 102 28.81 -8.95 18.83
C ASP A 102 27.45 -8.88 19.53
N GLU A 103 26.38 -9.46 18.95
CA GLU A 103 25.02 -9.42 19.51
C GLU A 103 24.93 -10.19 20.83
N LYS A 104 24.19 -9.61 21.78
CA LYS A 104 23.91 -10.23 23.07
C LYS A 104 22.41 -10.19 23.34
N PRO A 105 21.75 -11.32 23.60
CA PRO A 105 20.32 -11.36 23.87
C PRO A 105 19.90 -10.39 24.97
N GLY A 106 18.87 -9.58 24.68
CA GLY A 106 18.30 -8.62 25.62
C GLY A 106 19.20 -7.45 26.02
N GLN A 107 20.30 -7.19 25.30
CA GLN A 107 21.20 -6.07 25.59
C GLN A 107 21.43 -5.18 24.35
N PRO A 108 21.33 -3.85 24.48
CA PRO A 108 21.71 -2.95 23.39
C PRO A 108 23.21 -2.99 23.13
N PRO A 109 23.65 -2.60 21.91
CA PRO A 109 25.05 -2.54 21.55
C PRO A 109 25.78 -1.50 22.40
N ARG A 110 26.82 -1.90 23.14
CA ARG A 110 27.61 -1.01 24.01
C ARG A 110 28.98 -0.69 23.41
N CYS A 111 29.42 0.54 23.60
CA CYS A 111 30.72 1.01 23.17
C CYS A 111 31.84 0.32 23.96
N PRO A 112 32.79 -0.36 23.28
CA PRO A 112 33.90 -1.05 23.95
C PRO A 112 35.01 -0.10 24.44
N SER A 113 34.97 1.18 24.05
CA SER A 113 36.03 2.16 24.36
C SER A 113 35.66 3.16 25.46
N CYS A 114 34.44 3.12 25.98
CA CYS A 114 33.99 4.01 27.05
C CYS A 114 33.80 3.23 28.34
N SER A 115 34.16 3.84 29.48
CA SER A 115 33.80 3.38 30.81
C SER A 115 33.09 4.52 31.54
N PRO A 116 31.81 4.37 31.95
CA PRO A 116 30.94 3.23 31.69
C PRO A 116 30.57 3.09 30.19
N GLY A 117 30.32 1.86 29.76
CA GLY A 117 29.96 1.54 28.37
C GLY A 117 28.65 2.19 27.96
N ARG A 118 28.73 3.14 27.02
CA ARG A 118 27.59 3.88 26.45
C ARG A 118 26.91 3.08 25.33
N THR A 119 25.60 3.20 25.20
CA THR A 119 24.86 2.62 24.06
C THR A 119 25.32 3.25 22.75
N LEU A 120 25.53 2.42 21.74
CA LEU A 120 25.86 2.86 20.39
C LEU A 120 24.58 3.21 19.63
N ALA A 121 24.62 4.28 18.86
CA ALA A 121 23.54 4.71 17.98
C ALA A 121 23.78 4.22 16.55
N PRO A 122 22.73 3.81 15.80
CA PRO A 122 22.87 3.44 14.40
C PRO A 122 23.25 4.62 13.52
N MET A 123 24.08 4.38 12.49
CA MET A 123 24.31 5.38 11.45
C MET A 123 23.00 5.73 10.73
N ARG A 124 22.86 6.99 10.34
CA ARG A 124 21.61 7.52 9.75
C ARG A 124 21.51 7.37 8.23
N PHE A 125 22.59 6.95 7.57
CA PHE A 125 22.67 6.87 6.11
C PHE A 125 22.97 5.44 5.69
N VAL A 126 22.33 5.03 4.61
CA VAL A 126 22.39 3.68 4.03
C VAL A 126 22.45 3.80 2.52
N GLN A 127 22.95 2.76 1.87
CA GLN A 127 22.96 2.68 0.41
C GLN A 127 21.86 1.76 -0.10
N ILE A 128 21.23 2.15 -1.20
CA ILE A 128 20.24 1.36 -1.94
C ILE A 128 20.54 1.37 -3.43
N CYS A 129 20.01 0.41 -4.18
CA CYS A 129 20.04 0.41 -5.64
C CYS A 129 18.71 -0.08 -6.22
N GLU A 130 18.48 0.18 -7.50
CA GLU A 130 17.26 -0.23 -8.25
C GLU A 130 17.10 -1.75 -8.39
N ALA A 131 18.15 -2.55 -8.14
CA ALA A 131 18.01 -4.00 -8.00
C ALA A 131 17.42 -4.44 -6.65
N GLY A 132 17.07 -3.48 -5.78
CA GLY A 132 16.42 -3.71 -4.48
C GLY A 132 17.36 -4.04 -3.31
N HIS A 133 18.68 -4.03 -3.53
CA HIS A 133 19.67 -4.26 -2.47
C HIS A 133 19.74 -3.09 -1.48
N LEU A 134 19.85 -3.44 -0.20
CA LEU A 134 20.11 -2.54 0.92
C LEU A 134 21.49 -2.83 1.53
N GLY A 135 22.25 -1.80 1.86
CA GLY A 135 23.55 -1.97 2.50
C GLY A 135 23.97 -0.78 3.35
N ASP A 136 25.03 -0.99 4.13
CA ASP A 136 25.75 0.10 4.77
C ASP A 136 26.52 0.92 3.72
N VAL A 137 26.62 2.24 3.96
CA VAL A 137 27.57 3.10 3.24
C VAL A 137 29.00 2.58 3.48
N ASP A 138 29.84 2.55 2.44
CA ASP A 138 31.29 2.33 2.63
C ASP A 138 31.91 3.59 3.24
N TRP A 139 31.80 3.71 4.56
CA TRP A 139 32.28 4.87 5.33
C TRP A 139 33.79 5.09 5.21
N TRP A 140 34.55 4.01 4.99
CA TRP A 140 35.97 4.14 4.73
C TRP A 140 36.19 4.80 3.36
N PHE A 141 35.51 4.33 2.32
CA PHE A 141 35.58 4.95 1.00
C PHE A 141 35.12 6.41 1.06
N TRP A 142 34.02 6.70 1.75
CA TRP A 142 33.53 8.07 1.93
C TRP A 142 34.60 9.00 2.53
N ALA A 143 35.21 8.62 3.65
CA ALA A 143 36.24 9.43 4.30
C ALA A 143 37.48 9.66 3.41
N HIS A 144 37.78 8.76 2.48
CA HIS A 144 38.95 8.83 1.60
C HIS A 144 38.62 9.32 0.17
N SER A 145 37.36 9.61 -0.13
CA SER A 145 36.90 9.87 -1.50
C SER A 145 37.39 11.21 -2.08
N ARG A 146 37.83 12.15 -1.22
CA ARG A 146 38.52 13.39 -1.64
C ARG A 146 40.04 13.22 -1.79
N ARG A 147 40.60 12.03 -1.53
CA ARG A 147 42.02 11.72 -1.72
C ARG A 147 42.27 11.11 -3.09
N GLU A 148 43.50 11.26 -3.58
CA GLU A 148 43.91 10.60 -4.80
C GLU A 148 43.92 9.08 -4.64
N ALA A 149 43.76 8.36 -5.76
CA ALA A 149 43.65 6.90 -5.74
C ALA A 149 44.89 6.21 -5.14
N GLY A 150 46.09 6.80 -5.30
CA GLY A 150 47.34 6.30 -4.73
C GLY A 150 47.36 6.41 -3.20
N GLU A 151 47.03 7.58 -2.65
CA GLU A 151 46.99 7.83 -1.20
C GLU A 151 45.92 6.98 -0.51
N ARG A 152 44.76 6.82 -1.14
CA ARG A 152 43.69 5.97 -0.62
C ARG A 152 44.14 4.52 -0.44
N ARG A 153 44.95 3.98 -1.37
CA ARG A 153 45.47 2.60 -1.31
C ARG A 153 46.48 2.39 -0.18
N GLN A 154 47.04 3.45 0.39
CA GLN A 154 48.02 3.36 1.49
C GLN A 154 47.35 3.07 2.85
N CYS A 155 46.04 3.32 3.00
CA CYS A 155 45.31 3.08 4.24
C CYS A 155 44.49 1.79 4.21
N GLY A 156 45.03 0.67 4.68
CA GLY A 156 44.30 -0.61 4.80
C GLY A 156 43.31 -0.71 5.97
N GLU A 157 43.35 0.25 6.89
CA GLU A 157 42.61 0.24 8.17
C GLU A 157 41.15 0.71 8.02
N ARG A 158 40.28 -0.18 7.51
CA ARG A 158 38.89 0.16 7.15
C ARG A 158 37.94 0.43 8.32
N GLU A 159 38.27 -0.02 9.53
CA GLU A 159 37.39 0.11 10.71
C GLU A 159 37.80 1.22 11.69
N ARG A 160 38.92 1.92 11.46
CA ARG A 160 39.40 2.99 12.35
C ARG A 160 38.78 4.34 11.99
N LEU A 161 37.46 4.46 12.19
CA LEU A 161 36.68 5.64 11.83
C LEU A 161 36.04 6.32 13.06
N ARG A 162 35.85 7.64 12.96
CA ARG A 162 35.09 8.46 13.92
C ARG A 162 34.06 9.32 13.19
N PHE A 163 32.89 9.46 13.80
CA PHE A 163 31.79 10.32 13.35
C PHE A 163 31.77 11.60 14.18
N LEU A 164 32.25 12.71 13.61
CA LEU A 164 32.46 13.97 14.30
C LEU A 164 31.32 14.95 14.00
N VAL A 165 31.09 15.87 14.94
CA VAL A 165 30.15 16.97 14.81
C VAL A 165 30.92 18.27 15.06
N SER A 166 30.92 19.16 14.08
CA SER A 166 31.48 20.50 14.16
C SER A 166 30.49 21.44 14.84
N GLU A 167 30.98 22.28 15.76
CA GLU A 167 30.17 23.31 16.41
C GLU A 167 30.05 24.59 15.55
N ARG A 168 30.83 24.69 14.47
CA ARG A 168 30.96 25.90 13.65
C ARG A 168 30.06 25.92 12.42
N ALA A 169 29.33 24.84 12.17
CA ALA A 169 28.44 24.71 11.03
C ALA A 169 27.09 24.15 11.47
N SER A 170 26.04 24.48 10.73
CA SER A 170 24.71 23.87 10.84
C SER A 170 24.54 22.78 9.78
N GLY A 171 23.51 21.94 9.85
CA GLY A 171 23.18 21.01 8.75
C GLY A 171 24.11 19.80 8.61
N LEU A 172 24.26 19.31 7.37
CA LEU A 172 25.01 18.08 7.07
C LEU A 172 26.52 18.32 6.98
N GLU A 173 26.95 19.51 6.59
CA GLU A 173 28.34 19.94 6.56
C GLU A 173 28.99 19.96 7.95
N ALA A 174 28.18 20.08 9.01
CA ALA A 174 28.64 19.97 10.38
C ALA A 174 29.05 18.54 10.77
N LEU A 175 28.59 17.54 10.03
CA LEU A 175 28.84 16.14 10.31
C LEU A 175 29.97 15.63 9.41
N SER A 176 30.91 14.87 9.96
CA SER A 176 32.03 14.32 9.16
C SER A 176 32.47 12.94 9.62
N VAL A 177 33.05 12.18 8.69
CA VAL A 177 33.69 10.90 8.98
C VAL A 177 35.19 11.05 8.79
N THR A 178 35.94 10.70 9.84
CA THR A 178 37.41 10.82 9.86
C THR A 178 38.07 9.48 10.15
N CYS A 179 39.09 9.14 9.36
CA CYS A 179 39.95 7.98 9.58
C CYS A 179 41.06 8.30 10.58
N THR A 180 41.10 7.56 11.68
CA THR A 180 42.10 7.68 12.74
C THR A 180 43.18 6.61 12.65
N ALA A 181 43.39 6.03 11.47
CA ALA A 181 44.55 5.17 11.23
C ALA A 181 45.84 5.98 11.31
N LYS A 182 46.90 5.39 11.83
CA LYS A 182 48.20 6.06 12.02
C LYS A 182 48.72 6.54 10.65
N GLY A 183 48.99 7.83 10.52
CA GLY A 183 49.48 8.44 9.28
C GLY A 183 48.43 8.67 8.18
N CYS A 184 47.14 8.35 8.41
CA CYS A 184 46.09 8.61 7.43
C CYS A 184 45.47 10.01 7.60
N GLY A 185 44.58 10.20 8.57
CA GLY A 185 43.90 11.48 8.79
C GLY A 185 42.87 11.88 7.72
N ALA A 186 42.43 10.95 6.87
CA ALA A 186 41.43 11.24 5.83
C ALA A 186 40.10 11.68 6.48
N SER A 187 39.48 12.73 5.96
CA SER A 187 38.23 13.27 6.50
C SER A 187 37.35 13.82 5.38
N ARG A 188 36.04 13.59 5.48
CA ARG A 188 35.04 14.18 4.59
C ARG A 188 33.76 14.51 5.36
N ASP A 189 33.22 15.70 5.14
CA ASP A 189 31.90 16.13 5.60
C ASP A 189 30.76 15.35 4.92
N LEU A 190 29.52 15.57 5.35
CA LEU A 190 28.32 14.92 4.78
C LEU A 190 27.49 15.86 3.90
N LEU A 191 27.98 17.05 3.53
CA LEU A 191 27.19 18.04 2.78
C LEU A 191 26.56 17.43 1.53
N ASP A 192 27.38 16.74 0.75
CA ASP A 192 26.98 16.10 -0.50
C ASP A 192 26.78 14.59 -0.33
N ILE A 193 26.39 14.07 0.85
CA ILE A 193 26.31 12.60 1.02
C ILE A 193 25.13 11.96 0.29
N LEU A 194 24.06 12.69 0.03
CA LEU A 194 22.85 12.12 -0.58
C LEU A 194 23.03 11.96 -2.09
N GLY A 195 22.55 10.84 -2.62
CA GLY A 195 22.62 10.52 -4.04
C GLY A 195 23.76 9.56 -4.40
N THR A 196 24.19 9.61 -5.66
CA THR A 196 25.12 8.62 -6.23
C THR A 196 26.56 9.07 -6.05
N HIS A 197 27.36 8.22 -5.43
CA HIS A 197 28.82 8.36 -5.35
C HIS A 197 29.42 7.01 -5.74
N GLY A 198 30.54 6.97 -6.46
CA GLY A 198 31.12 5.78 -7.15
C GLY A 198 31.53 4.57 -6.29
N MET A 199 30.79 4.28 -5.22
CA MET A 199 30.71 3.02 -4.50
C MET A 199 29.99 1.96 -5.35
N ARG A 200 30.21 0.70 -4.98
CA ARG A 200 29.62 -0.45 -5.66
C ARG A 200 28.56 -1.08 -4.77
N CYS A 201 27.52 -1.60 -5.42
CA CYS A 201 26.51 -2.40 -4.75
C CYS A 201 27.15 -3.66 -4.14
N SER A 202 26.69 -4.07 -2.95
CA SER A 202 27.11 -5.32 -2.31
C SER A 202 26.57 -6.57 -3.01
N GLY A 203 25.59 -6.41 -3.91
CA GLY A 203 24.93 -7.52 -4.59
C GLY A 203 24.05 -8.38 -3.69
N ARG A 204 23.82 -7.95 -2.45
CA ARG A 204 23.00 -8.65 -1.46
C ARG A 204 22.37 -7.68 -0.47
N ASN A 205 21.26 -8.10 0.12
CA ASN A 205 20.64 -7.46 1.28
C ASN A 205 21.31 -7.88 2.60
N PRO A 206 21.09 -7.14 3.71
CA PRO A 206 21.79 -7.38 4.96
C PRO A 206 21.52 -8.75 5.61
N TRP A 207 20.34 -9.33 5.36
CA TRP A 207 19.94 -10.64 5.91
C TRP A 207 20.39 -11.82 5.03
N GLN A 208 20.85 -11.55 3.81
CA GLN A 208 21.34 -12.58 2.91
C GLN A 208 22.80 -12.93 3.24
N ARG A 209 23.15 -14.21 3.07
CA ARG A 209 24.50 -14.73 3.30
C ARG A 209 25.46 -14.21 2.23
N ALA A 210 26.76 -14.30 2.51
CA ALA A 210 27.79 -13.81 1.59
C ALA A 210 27.80 -14.54 0.24
N ASN A 211 27.45 -15.83 0.22
CA ASN A 211 27.37 -16.66 -0.98
C ASN A 211 26.07 -16.46 -1.79
N GLU A 212 25.11 -15.69 -1.26
CA GLU A 212 23.90 -15.28 -1.98
C GLU A 212 24.08 -13.95 -2.71
N ALA A 213 25.28 -13.35 -2.64
CA ALA A 213 25.59 -12.13 -3.37
C ALA A 213 25.60 -12.36 -4.88
N THR A 214 24.89 -11.51 -5.59
CA THR A 214 24.81 -11.46 -7.05
C THR A 214 25.71 -10.37 -7.60
N GLU A 215 26.14 -10.50 -8.86
CA GLU A 215 26.82 -9.40 -9.53
C GLU A 215 25.81 -8.30 -9.85
N CYS A 216 25.96 -7.14 -9.18
CA CYS A 216 25.06 -6.00 -9.35
C CYS A 216 25.85 -4.78 -9.83
N VAL A 217 25.53 -4.32 -11.03
CA VAL A 217 26.16 -3.16 -11.68
C VAL A 217 25.36 -1.86 -11.49
N MET A 218 24.21 -1.93 -10.82
CA MET A 218 23.35 -0.77 -10.61
C MET A 218 24.06 0.28 -9.72
N PRO A 219 23.91 1.58 -10.04
CA PRO A 219 24.45 2.63 -9.20
C PRO A 219 23.82 2.59 -7.81
N VAL A 220 24.64 2.81 -6.79
CA VAL A 220 24.14 2.94 -5.41
C VAL A 220 23.84 4.40 -5.10
N GLN A 221 22.67 4.62 -4.50
CA GLN A 221 22.27 5.91 -3.96
C GLN A 221 22.36 5.85 -2.44
N ILE A 222 23.00 6.84 -1.84
CA ILE A 222 22.93 7.03 -0.39
C ILE A 222 21.68 7.84 -0.06
N VAL A 223 20.90 7.31 0.88
CA VAL A 223 19.69 7.94 1.41
C VAL A 223 19.73 7.95 2.93
N GLN A 224 18.87 8.76 3.54
CA GLN A 224 18.59 8.62 4.96
C GLN A 224 17.87 7.29 5.22
N ARG A 225 18.17 6.61 6.33
CA ARG A 225 17.53 5.33 6.70
C ARG A 225 16.02 5.43 6.99
N THR A 226 15.46 6.64 6.99
CA THR A 226 14.03 6.93 7.15
C THR A 226 13.42 7.54 5.87
N ALA A 227 14.16 7.52 4.75
CA ALA A 227 13.67 8.07 3.49
C ALA A 227 12.55 7.20 2.91
N GLY A 228 11.52 7.81 2.32
CA GLY A 228 10.38 7.08 1.74
C GLY A 228 10.77 6.19 0.55
N ASN A 229 11.82 6.54 -0.19
CA ASN A 229 12.34 5.73 -1.29
C ASN A 229 13.20 4.53 -0.85
N LEU A 230 13.33 4.32 0.46
CA LEU A 230 14.02 3.16 1.00
C LEU A 230 13.18 1.89 0.81
N TYR A 231 11.85 1.96 0.86
CA TYR A 231 10.99 0.78 0.92
C TYR A 231 9.61 1.08 0.32
N TYR A 232 9.28 0.42 -0.79
CA TYR A 232 7.95 0.45 -1.40
C TYR A 232 7.33 -0.95 -1.30
N PRO A 233 6.46 -1.22 -0.33
CA PRO A 233 5.86 -2.54 -0.18
C PRO A 233 4.83 -2.83 -1.27
N VAL A 234 4.77 -4.09 -1.71
CA VAL A 234 3.72 -4.59 -2.59
C VAL A 234 2.78 -5.46 -1.77
N VAL A 235 1.71 -4.83 -1.31
CA VAL A 235 0.67 -5.46 -0.49
C VAL A 235 -0.58 -5.69 -1.32
N HIS A 236 -1.19 -6.85 -1.13
CA HIS A 236 -2.49 -7.20 -1.70
C HIS A 236 -3.47 -7.47 -0.56
N SER A 237 -4.69 -6.97 -0.69
CA SER A 237 -5.74 -7.15 0.30
C SER A 237 -7.01 -7.73 -0.32
N ALA A 238 -7.71 -8.54 0.45
CA ALA A 238 -9.06 -9.00 0.13
C ALA A 238 -9.94 -8.90 1.38
N LEU A 239 -11.17 -8.46 1.21
CA LEU A 239 -12.19 -8.56 2.25
C LEU A 239 -12.77 -9.98 2.24
N ASP A 240 -13.01 -10.55 3.40
CA ASP A 240 -13.75 -11.80 3.51
C ASP A 240 -15.23 -11.50 3.37
N ILE A 241 -15.72 -11.81 2.18
CA ILE A 241 -17.13 -11.74 1.83
C ILE A 241 -17.71 -13.15 1.87
N PRO A 242 -19.03 -13.29 2.06
CA PRO A 242 -19.69 -14.57 1.89
C PRO A 242 -19.45 -15.10 0.48
N GLU A 243 -19.31 -16.42 0.36
CA GLU A 243 -19.40 -17.11 -0.92
C GLU A 243 -20.82 -16.87 -1.44
N SER A 244 -20.95 -15.83 -2.26
CA SER A 244 -22.11 -15.62 -3.09
C SER A 244 -21.77 -16.23 -4.44
N ASP A 245 -22.74 -16.89 -5.06
CA ASP A 245 -22.78 -17.02 -6.51
C ASP A 245 -22.88 -15.59 -7.04
N ALA A 246 -21.75 -14.86 -7.04
CA ALA A 246 -21.65 -13.63 -7.80
C ALA A 246 -22.09 -14.05 -9.20
N PRO A 247 -23.14 -13.46 -9.78
CA PRO A 247 -23.47 -13.79 -11.14
C PRO A 247 -22.19 -13.52 -11.94
N ALA A 248 -21.56 -14.59 -12.42
CA ALA A 248 -20.93 -14.56 -13.72
C ALA A 248 -21.91 -13.80 -14.61
N SER A 249 -21.42 -12.93 -15.50
CA SER A 249 -22.30 -12.25 -16.46
C SER A 249 -23.32 -13.28 -16.91
N GLN A 250 -24.63 -13.05 -16.72
CA GLN A 250 -25.64 -14.06 -17.06
C GLN A 250 -25.42 -14.60 -18.49
N GLY A 251 -24.81 -13.78 -19.35
CA GLY A 251 -24.30 -14.17 -20.65
C GLY A 251 -23.24 -15.28 -20.69
N ASP A 252 -22.27 -15.38 -19.77
CA ASP A 252 -21.17 -16.36 -19.83
C ASP A 252 -21.61 -17.77 -19.42
N GLU A 253 -22.41 -17.89 -18.36
CA GLU A 253 -23.00 -19.18 -17.94
C GLU A 253 -24.08 -19.66 -18.92
N GLU A 254 -24.91 -18.75 -19.45
CA GLU A 254 -25.92 -19.06 -20.46
C GLU A 254 -25.27 -19.44 -21.80
N LEU A 255 -24.19 -18.76 -22.22
CA LEU A 255 -23.39 -19.17 -23.39
C LEU A 255 -22.74 -20.53 -23.15
N ALA A 256 -22.14 -20.76 -21.99
CA ALA A 256 -21.50 -22.04 -21.66
C ALA A 256 -22.52 -23.19 -21.65
N GLY A 257 -23.73 -22.93 -21.16
CA GLY A 257 -24.87 -23.85 -21.24
C GLY A 257 -25.24 -24.17 -22.70
N ARG A 258 -25.46 -23.14 -23.53
CA ARG A 258 -25.74 -23.28 -24.97
C ARG A 258 -24.67 -24.07 -25.73
N VAL A 259 -23.40 -23.85 -25.41
CA VAL A 259 -22.29 -24.59 -26.02
C VAL A 259 -22.33 -26.07 -25.63
N ARG A 260 -22.55 -26.38 -24.34
CA ARG A 260 -22.61 -27.79 -23.88
C ARG A 260 -23.84 -28.53 -24.40
N GLU A 261 -24.95 -27.83 -24.60
CA GLU A 261 -26.20 -28.38 -25.14
C GLU A 261 -26.22 -28.48 -26.67
N HIS A 262 -25.22 -27.92 -27.36
CA HIS A 262 -25.15 -27.95 -28.82
C HIS A 262 -24.96 -29.37 -29.37
N ASP A 263 -25.71 -29.74 -30.42
CA ASP A 263 -25.69 -31.09 -31.02
C ASP A 263 -24.27 -31.56 -31.43
N LEU A 264 -23.42 -30.61 -31.82
CA LEU A 264 -22.05 -30.86 -32.24
C LEU A 264 -21.03 -30.89 -31.08
N TRP A 265 -21.42 -30.57 -29.85
CA TRP A 265 -20.52 -30.48 -28.69
C TRP A 265 -19.83 -31.82 -28.38
N VAL A 266 -20.63 -32.89 -28.26
CA VAL A 266 -20.09 -34.24 -28.01
C VAL A 266 -19.19 -34.70 -29.16
N SER A 267 -19.51 -34.32 -30.39
CA SER A 267 -18.69 -34.62 -31.57
C SER A 267 -17.35 -33.88 -31.49
N LEU A 268 -17.35 -32.60 -31.10
CA LEU A 268 -16.15 -31.80 -30.90
C LEU A 268 -15.26 -32.38 -29.79
N CYS A 269 -15.82 -32.77 -28.63
CA CYS A 269 -15.07 -33.41 -27.55
C CYS A 269 -14.38 -34.71 -27.99
N ARG A 270 -15.01 -35.50 -28.87
CA ARG A 270 -14.45 -36.77 -29.38
C ARG A 270 -13.31 -36.59 -30.37
N VAL A 271 -13.30 -35.49 -31.13
CA VAL A 271 -12.29 -35.24 -32.18
C VAL A 271 -11.29 -34.15 -31.77
N ALA A 272 -11.31 -33.74 -30.50
CA ALA A 272 -10.40 -32.77 -29.91
C ALA A 272 -8.93 -33.14 -30.22
N GLY A 273 -8.18 -32.19 -30.79
CA GLY A 273 -6.80 -32.39 -31.21
C GLY A 273 -6.59 -32.91 -32.64
N THR A 274 -7.66 -33.18 -33.40
CA THR A 274 -7.56 -33.50 -34.84
C THR A 274 -7.87 -32.29 -35.71
N PRO A 275 -7.43 -32.26 -36.99
CA PRO A 275 -7.80 -31.18 -37.94
C PRO A 275 -9.31 -31.03 -38.16
N ARG A 276 -10.09 -32.08 -37.83
CA ARG A 276 -11.55 -32.07 -37.94
C ARG A 276 -12.22 -31.25 -36.82
N ALA A 277 -11.55 -31.00 -35.69
CA ALA A 277 -12.08 -30.18 -34.61
C ALA A 277 -12.35 -28.73 -35.05
N ALA A 278 -11.56 -28.19 -35.98
CA ALA A 278 -11.72 -26.83 -36.48
C ALA A 278 -13.10 -26.59 -37.14
N VAL A 279 -13.62 -27.60 -37.84
CA VAL A 279 -14.92 -27.52 -38.52
C VAL A 279 -16.06 -27.45 -37.50
N PHE A 280 -16.03 -28.32 -36.48
CA PHE A 280 -17.04 -28.32 -35.42
C PHE A 280 -16.97 -27.08 -34.54
N ARG A 281 -15.77 -26.55 -34.28
CA ARG A 281 -15.58 -25.28 -33.57
C ARG A 281 -16.26 -24.14 -34.31
N THR A 282 -15.95 -23.98 -35.59
CA THR A 282 -16.53 -22.91 -36.42
C THR A 282 -18.06 -22.94 -36.40
N MET A 283 -18.65 -24.13 -36.56
CA MET A 283 -20.10 -24.30 -36.53
C MET A 283 -20.71 -23.94 -35.16
N ILE A 284 -20.11 -24.40 -34.06
CA ILE A 284 -20.59 -24.07 -32.71
C ILE A 284 -20.46 -22.56 -32.44
N GLN A 285 -19.40 -21.91 -32.93
CA GLN A 285 -19.20 -20.46 -32.79
C GLN A 285 -20.26 -19.66 -33.57
N GLU A 286 -20.57 -20.08 -34.80
CA GLU A 286 -21.60 -19.45 -35.62
C GLU A 286 -22.99 -19.57 -34.98
N ASP A 287 -23.29 -20.73 -34.38
CA ASP A 287 -24.60 -21.01 -33.79
C ASP A 287 -24.76 -20.47 -32.35
N THR A 288 -23.66 -20.39 -31.58
CA THR A 288 -23.69 -20.00 -30.15
C THR A 288 -22.96 -18.69 -29.83
N GLY A 289 -22.31 -18.05 -30.79
CA GLY A 289 -21.56 -16.80 -30.55
C GLY A 289 -20.41 -16.92 -29.54
N ALA A 290 -20.00 -18.15 -29.16
CA ALA A 290 -18.90 -18.40 -28.25
C ALA A 290 -17.55 -18.03 -28.90
N ASP A 291 -16.61 -17.52 -28.10
CA ASP A 291 -15.25 -17.30 -28.56
C ASP A 291 -14.36 -18.55 -28.40
N ASP A 292 -13.17 -18.53 -28.99
CA ASP A 292 -12.22 -19.65 -28.89
C ASP A 292 -11.78 -19.92 -27.44
N GLN A 293 -11.70 -18.88 -26.60
CA GLN A 293 -11.26 -19.01 -25.21
C GLN A 293 -12.27 -19.80 -24.37
N LEU A 294 -13.57 -19.53 -24.54
CA LEU A 294 -14.64 -20.26 -23.88
C LEU A 294 -14.67 -21.72 -24.36
N LEU A 295 -14.58 -21.97 -25.67
CA LEU A 295 -14.56 -23.32 -26.21
C LEU A 295 -13.36 -24.13 -25.72
N ASP A 296 -12.19 -23.51 -25.63
CA ASP A 296 -10.98 -24.14 -25.13
C ASP A 296 -11.08 -24.48 -23.63
N ALA A 297 -11.63 -23.57 -22.82
CA ALA A 297 -11.86 -23.80 -21.41
C ALA A 297 -12.84 -24.97 -21.17
N LEU A 298 -13.96 -24.98 -21.91
CA LEU A 298 -14.98 -26.04 -21.83
C LEU A 298 -14.46 -27.39 -22.33
N LEU A 299 -13.66 -27.41 -23.40
CA LEU A 299 -13.05 -28.63 -23.92
C LEU A 299 -12.00 -29.20 -22.95
N ALA A 300 -11.20 -28.34 -22.33
CA ALA A 300 -10.21 -28.76 -21.33
C ALA A 300 -10.88 -29.36 -20.08
N GLU A 301 -12.02 -28.80 -19.67
CA GLU A 301 -12.85 -29.32 -18.59
C GLU A 301 -13.43 -30.71 -18.92
N GLU A 302 -14.04 -30.89 -20.09
CA GLU A 302 -14.73 -32.14 -20.47
C GLU A 302 -13.78 -33.26 -20.90
N THR A 303 -12.67 -32.94 -21.56
CA THR A 303 -11.73 -33.95 -22.09
C THR A 303 -10.51 -34.19 -21.20
N GLY A 304 -10.31 -33.36 -20.17
CA GLY A 304 -9.14 -33.39 -19.30
C GLY A 304 -7.82 -33.09 -20.02
N GLN A 305 -7.86 -32.60 -21.26
CA GLN A 305 -6.66 -32.22 -22.01
C GLN A 305 -6.17 -30.83 -21.58
N PRO A 306 -4.86 -30.63 -21.41
CA PRO A 306 -4.30 -29.31 -21.15
C PRO A 306 -4.57 -28.39 -22.36
N LEU A 307 -4.95 -27.14 -22.08
CA LEU A 307 -5.19 -26.10 -23.09
C LEU A 307 -4.02 -26.05 -24.09
N PRO A 308 -4.29 -26.04 -25.42
CA PRO A 308 -3.23 -25.94 -26.40
C PRO A 308 -2.49 -24.61 -26.20
N VAL A 309 -1.19 -24.72 -25.90
CA VAL A 309 -0.31 -23.56 -25.73
C VAL A 309 -0.12 -22.93 -27.11
N ALA A 310 -0.83 -21.84 -27.37
CA ALA A 310 -0.58 -21.01 -28.54
C ALA A 310 0.88 -20.52 -28.50
N SER A 311 1.55 -20.64 -29.64
CA SER A 311 2.91 -20.16 -29.88
C SER A 311 3.07 -18.71 -29.43
N SER A 312 4.19 -18.46 -28.75
CA SER A 312 4.59 -17.22 -28.11
C SER A 312 4.62 -16.01 -29.05
N ASP A 313 3.55 -15.23 -29.05
CA ASP A 313 3.66 -13.79 -28.78
C ASP A 313 3.55 -13.60 -27.25
N PRO A 314 4.15 -12.55 -26.66
CA PRO A 314 4.06 -12.32 -25.21
C PRO A 314 2.60 -11.97 -24.88
N ALA A 315 1.79 -12.99 -24.67
CA ALA A 315 0.42 -12.87 -24.21
C ALA A 315 0.43 -12.06 -22.90
N ALA A 316 -0.40 -11.03 -22.88
CA ALA A 316 -0.75 -10.34 -21.65
C ALA A 316 -1.08 -11.39 -20.57
N PRO A 317 -0.60 -11.20 -19.32
CA PRO A 317 -0.89 -12.14 -18.26
C PRO A 317 -2.40 -12.36 -18.16
N PRO A 318 -2.86 -13.59 -17.87
CA PRO A 318 -4.29 -13.88 -17.75
C PRO A 318 -4.95 -12.87 -16.82
N ALA A 319 -6.12 -12.37 -17.22
CA ALA A 319 -6.87 -11.37 -16.47
C ALA A 319 -7.03 -11.86 -15.02
N ARG A 320 -6.33 -11.20 -14.09
CA ARG A 320 -6.38 -11.57 -12.67
C ARG A 320 -7.79 -11.28 -12.16
N PRO A 321 -8.43 -12.19 -11.41
CA PRO A 321 -9.81 -12.00 -10.95
C PRO A 321 -9.92 -10.70 -10.16
N ASP A 322 -10.84 -9.82 -10.56
CA ASP A 322 -11.04 -8.52 -9.95
C ASP A 322 -11.81 -8.66 -8.63
N LEU A 323 -11.10 -8.54 -7.51
CA LEU A 323 -11.70 -8.66 -6.17
C LEU A 323 -12.74 -7.57 -5.91
N SER A 324 -12.60 -6.41 -6.55
CA SER A 324 -13.50 -5.28 -6.33
C SER A 324 -14.92 -5.57 -6.80
N ARG A 325 -15.08 -6.35 -7.89
CA ARG A 325 -16.38 -6.77 -8.42
C ARG A 325 -17.20 -7.56 -7.42
N GLU A 326 -16.59 -8.63 -6.90
CA GLU A 326 -17.22 -9.54 -5.95
C GLU A 326 -17.50 -8.83 -4.61
N GLU A 327 -16.59 -7.97 -4.16
CA GLU A 327 -16.80 -7.17 -2.96
C GLU A 327 -17.96 -6.18 -3.13
N TRP A 328 -17.99 -5.44 -4.24
CA TRP A 328 -19.08 -4.54 -4.58
C TRP A 328 -20.43 -5.27 -4.62
N ALA A 329 -20.48 -6.46 -5.25
CA ALA A 329 -21.67 -7.30 -5.26
C ALA A 329 -22.12 -7.68 -3.84
N ALA A 330 -21.21 -8.09 -2.97
CA ALA A 330 -21.53 -8.43 -1.57
C ALA A 330 -22.04 -7.22 -0.76
N PHE A 331 -21.47 -6.04 -0.96
CA PHE A 331 -21.88 -4.81 -0.26
C PHE A 331 -23.20 -4.23 -0.77
N THR A 332 -23.51 -4.43 -2.04
CA THR A 332 -24.73 -3.89 -2.68
C THR A 332 -25.89 -4.89 -2.73
N ALA A 333 -25.67 -6.16 -2.36
CA ALA A 333 -26.71 -7.17 -2.31
C ALA A 333 -27.90 -6.70 -1.44
N PRO A 334 -29.16 -6.98 -1.84
CA PRO A 334 -30.33 -6.59 -1.05
C PRO A 334 -30.35 -7.21 0.36
N THR A 335 -29.91 -8.47 0.46
CA THR A 335 -29.86 -9.22 1.73
C THR A 335 -28.56 -10.04 1.77
N PRO A 336 -27.42 -9.42 2.08
CA PRO A 336 -26.15 -10.14 2.12
C PRO A 336 -26.16 -11.17 3.25
N PRO A 337 -25.77 -12.43 2.99
CA PRO A 337 -25.74 -13.45 4.03
C PRO A 337 -24.70 -13.09 5.08
N ALA A 338 -25.11 -12.98 6.35
CA ALA A 338 -24.20 -12.73 7.44
C ALA A 338 -23.35 -13.97 7.73
N THR A 339 -22.05 -13.79 7.91
CA THR A 339 -21.12 -14.82 8.34
C THR A 339 -20.52 -14.46 9.71
N ARG A 340 -19.59 -15.30 10.18
CA ARG A 340 -18.81 -15.00 11.40
C ARG A 340 -18.06 -13.68 11.26
N ASP A 341 -17.47 -13.45 10.08
CA ASP A 341 -16.46 -12.40 9.84
C ASP A 341 -17.00 -11.26 8.95
N PHE A 342 -18.26 -11.35 8.51
CA PHE A 342 -18.92 -10.37 7.65
C PHE A 342 -20.38 -10.17 8.10
N ALA A 343 -20.75 -8.94 8.43
CA ALA A 343 -22.13 -8.57 8.75
C ALA A 343 -22.40 -7.13 8.35
N LEU A 344 -23.48 -6.91 7.60
CA LEU A 344 -23.86 -5.62 7.05
C LEU A 344 -25.24 -5.20 7.54
N ARG A 345 -25.44 -3.89 7.68
CA ARG A 345 -26.73 -3.26 7.97
C ARG A 345 -26.86 -1.96 7.20
N GLU A 346 -27.98 -1.77 6.51
CA GLU A 346 -28.27 -0.53 5.81
C GLU A 346 -28.78 0.55 6.79
N THR A 347 -28.44 1.80 6.52
CA THR A 347 -28.85 2.97 7.30
C THR A 347 -29.12 4.16 6.38
N THR A 348 -29.50 5.30 6.95
CA THR A 348 -29.75 6.55 6.22
C THR A 348 -29.04 7.72 6.89
N LEU A 349 -29.00 8.87 6.23
CA LEU A 349 -28.55 10.12 6.85
C LEU A 349 -29.55 10.69 7.88
N GLY A 350 -30.78 10.15 7.95
CA GLY A 350 -31.85 10.70 8.78
C GLY A 350 -32.45 12.01 8.24
N LEU A 351 -32.21 12.34 6.97
CA LEU A 351 -32.60 13.61 6.33
C LEU A 351 -33.79 13.50 5.38
N GLY A 352 -34.54 12.38 5.40
CA GLY A 352 -35.56 12.10 4.38
C GLY A 352 -36.75 13.07 4.35
N GLN A 353 -36.97 13.85 5.40
CA GLN A 353 -38.01 14.90 5.48
C GLN A 353 -37.43 16.32 5.44
N GLU A 354 -36.10 16.45 5.34
CA GLU A 354 -35.43 17.74 5.41
C GLU A 354 -35.55 18.47 4.07
N THR A 355 -35.96 19.74 4.14
CA THR A 355 -36.12 20.59 2.95
C THR A 355 -35.21 21.81 2.97
N ALA A 356 -34.62 22.13 4.12
CA ALA A 356 -33.67 23.23 4.24
C ALA A 356 -32.29 22.83 3.70
N GLU A 357 -31.66 23.77 3.00
CA GLU A 357 -30.25 23.68 2.66
C GLU A 357 -29.39 24.03 3.90
N PRO A 358 -28.20 23.42 4.09
CA PRO A 358 -27.46 22.54 3.16
C PRO A 358 -27.89 21.05 3.20
N TRP A 359 -28.76 20.67 4.13
CA TRP A 359 -29.08 19.26 4.43
C TRP A 359 -29.85 18.56 3.32
N ALA A 360 -30.83 19.24 2.71
CA ALA A 360 -31.58 18.71 1.58
C ALA A 360 -30.66 18.43 0.38
N GLY A 361 -29.71 19.33 0.10
CA GLY A 361 -28.68 19.14 -0.93
C GLY A 361 -27.77 17.96 -0.64
N LEU A 362 -27.32 17.81 0.61
CA LEU A 362 -26.50 16.67 1.03
C LEU A 362 -27.25 15.34 0.83
N HIS A 363 -28.52 15.26 1.23
CA HIS A 363 -29.35 14.07 1.05
C HIS A 363 -29.50 13.68 -0.43
N ARG A 364 -29.64 14.64 -1.35
CA ARG A 364 -29.73 14.37 -2.80
C ARG A 364 -28.44 13.84 -3.41
N ARG A 365 -27.27 14.16 -2.84
CA ARG A 365 -25.95 13.79 -3.38
C ARG A 365 -25.48 12.41 -2.93
N VAL A 366 -26.03 11.89 -1.84
CA VAL A 366 -25.66 10.61 -1.22
C VAL A 366 -26.65 9.53 -1.65
N GLY A 367 -26.13 8.37 -2.03
CA GLY A 367 -26.93 7.19 -2.35
C GLY A 367 -27.16 6.32 -1.11
N ARG A 368 -26.60 5.11 -1.13
CA ARG A 368 -26.74 4.11 -0.07
C ARG A 368 -25.66 4.28 0.99
N ILE A 369 -26.03 3.96 2.23
CA ILE A 369 -25.11 3.88 3.36
C ILE A 369 -25.25 2.50 3.98
N VAL A 370 -24.15 1.75 4.00
CA VAL A 370 -24.12 0.40 4.58
C VAL A 370 -23.05 0.36 5.64
N LEU A 371 -23.44 -0.02 6.86
CA LEU A 371 -22.56 -0.21 7.99
C LEU A 371 -22.11 -1.66 8.01
N ALA A 372 -20.80 -1.87 8.03
CA ALA A 372 -20.20 -3.17 8.24
C ALA A 372 -19.91 -3.35 9.73
N ASP A 373 -20.86 -3.96 10.45
CA ASP A 373 -20.73 -4.26 11.89
C ASP A 373 -19.61 -5.28 12.16
N ARG A 374 -19.32 -6.15 11.18
CA ARG A 374 -18.17 -7.05 11.18
C ARG A 374 -17.56 -7.11 9.79
N LEU A 375 -16.25 -6.93 9.74
CA LEU A 375 -15.45 -7.02 8.52
C LEU A 375 -14.10 -7.67 8.87
N ARG A 376 -13.69 -8.66 8.07
CA ARG A 376 -12.34 -9.23 8.10
C ARG A 376 -11.62 -8.90 6.80
N GLU A 377 -10.42 -8.35 6.92
CA GLU A 377 -9.50 -8.10 5.81
C GLU A 377 -8.27 -8.99 5.97
N VAL A 378 -7.87 -9.66 4.88
CA VAL A 378 -6.58 -10.36 4.80
C VAL A 378 -5.63 -9.55 3.93
N ARG A 379 -4.46 -9.21 4.47
CA ARG A 379 -3.40 -8.45 3.78
C ARG A 379 -2.15 -9.30 3.64
N ALA A 380 -1.68 -9.49 2.40
CA ALA A 380 -0.50 -10.27 2.09
C ALA A 380 0.59 -9.42 1.43
N LEU A 381 1.84 -9.57 1.87
CA LEU A 381 3.00 -8.90 1.28
C LEU A 381 3.66 -9.85 0.26
N SER A 382 3.68 -9.47 -1.02
CA SER A 382 4.34 -10.25 -2.07
C SER A 382 5.83 -9.90 -2.21
N GLY A 383 6.20 -8.68 -1.87
CA GLY A 383 7.57 -8.20 -1.96
C GLY A 383 7.67 -6.69 -1.77
N PHE A 384 8.79 -6.11 -2.18
CA PHE A 384 9.03 -4.68 -2.13
C PHE A 384 9.99 -4.23 -3.23
N SER A 385 10.00 -2.95 -3.53
CA SER A 385 11.00 -2.28 -4.37
C SER A 385 11.67 -1.14 -3.59
N ARG A 386 12.77 -0.59 -4.14
CA ARG A 386 13.54 0.52 -3.55
C ARG A 386 13.98 1.47 -4.64
N VAL A 387 14.37 2.70 -4.28
CA VAL A 387 14.69 3.81 -5.20
C VAL A 387 13.44 4.35 -5.87
N SER A 388 12.70 3.48 -6.55
CA SER A 388 11.38 3.75 -7.12
C SER A 388 10.49 2.51 -7.00
N PRO A 389 9.15 2.65 -7.03
CA PRO A 389 8.22 1.53 -6.92
C PRO A 389 8.26 0.54 -8.10
N ASP A 390 8.68 1.01 -9.28
CA ASP A 390 8.88 0.28 -10.55
C ASP A 390 10.26 -0.39 -10.68
N ALA A 391 11.15 -0.13 -9.72
CA ALA A 391 12.41 -0.83 -9.63
C ALA A 391 12.21 -2.35 -9.44
N THR A 392 13.31 -3.11 -9.50
CA THR A 392 13.24 -4.57 -9.43
C THR A 392 12.51 -5.03 -8.16
N LEU A 393 11.42 -5.77 -8.34
CA LEU A 393 10.67 -6.35 -7.23
C LEU A 393 11.53 -7.40 -6.53
N VAL A 394 11.81 -7.16 -5.24
CA VAL A 394 12.40 -8.14 -4.34
C VAL A 394 11.25 -8.93 -3.70
N PRO A 395 11.11 -10.24 -3.98
CA PRO A 395 10.06 -11.04 -3.39
C PRO A 395 10.23 -11.19 -1.87
N ALA A 396 9.12 -11.35 -1.16
CA ALA A 396 9.12 -11.59 0.29
C ALA A 396 9.92 -12.87 0.66
N ASP A 397 9.91 -13.87 -0.23
CA ASP A 397 10.87 -14.97 -0.22
C ASP A 397 12.05 -14.68 -1.16
N THR A 398 13.13 -14.13 -0.60
CA THR A 398 14.35 -13.84 -1.37
C THR A 398 14.99 -15.09 -1.97
N ALA A 399 14.73 -16.28 -1.42
CA ALA A 399 15.26 -17.54 -1.96
C ALA A 399 14.39 -18.13 -3.10
N ARG A 400 13.16 -17.61 -3.30
CA ARG A 400 12.18 -18.06 -4.31
C ARG A 400 11.87 -19.56 -4.29
N ARG A 401 11.81 -20.16 -3.10
CA ARG A 401 11.52 -21.59 -2.87
C ARG A 401 10.12 -21.82 -2.31
N LEU A 402 9.53 -20.81 -1.69
CA LEU A 402 8.25 -20.89 -1.02
C LEU A 402 7.12 -20.48 -1.96
N LYS A 403 5.99 -21.16 -1.83
CA LYS A 403 4.75 -20.88 -2.59
C LYS A 403 3.68 -20.17 -1.73
N TRP A 404 4.02 -19.74 -0.53
CA TRP A 404 3.13 -19.03 0.39
C TRP A 404 3.66 -17.62 0.67
N LEU A 405 2.78 -16.70 1.07
CA LEU A 405 3.15 -15.31 1.39
C LEU A 405 2.86 -14.96 2.85
N PRO A 406 3.65 -14.06 3.46
CA PRO A 406 3.35 -13.52 4.77
C PRO A 406 2.07 -12.69 4.68
N ALA A 407 1.15 -12.92 5.61
CA ALA A 407 -0.09 -12.16 5.68
C ALA A 407 -0.52 -11.90 7.11
N VAL A 408 -1.42 -10.93 7.27
CA VAL A 408 -2.14 -10.67 8.51
C VAL A 408 -3.63 -10.64 8.24
N GLU A 409 -4.40 -11.01 9.24
CA GLU A 409 -5.83 -10.78 9.28
C GLU A 409 -6.15 -9.62 10.21
N VAL A 410 -7.07 -8.78 9.79
CA VAL A 410 -7.57 -7.63 10.54
C VAL A 410 -9.06 -7.79 10.65
N PHE A 411 -9.56 -7.66 11.87
CA PHE A 411 -10.99 -7.62 12.14
C PHE A 411 -11.38 -6.21 12.54
N GLY A 412 -12.55 -5.78 12.12
CA GLY A 412 -13.18 -4.59 12.66
C GLY A 412 -14.44 -4.23 11.91
N GLU A 413 -14.60 -2.95 11.63
CA GLU A 413 -15.87 -2.34 11.23
C GLU A 413 -15.67 -1.33 10.08
N GLY A 414 -16.74 -0.92 9.42
CA GLY A 414 -16.66 0.02 8.31
C GLY A 414 -17.96 0.70 7.92
N ILE A 415 -17.83 1.74 7.10
CA ILE A 415 -18.93 2.52 6.51
C ILE A 415 -18.72 2.50 4.99
N LEU A 416 -19.63 1.87 4.27
CA LEU A 416 -19.77 2.03 2.83
C LEU A 416 -20.70 3.22 2.57
N LEU A 417 -20.23 4.14 1.74
CA LEU A 417 -20.99 5.30 1.26
C LEU A 417 -20.98 5.28 -0.27
N THR A 418 -22.15 5.24 -0.89
CA THR A 418 -22.29 5.48 -2.33
C THR A 418 -22.76 6.90 -2.59
N LEU A 419 -22.41 7.43 -3.76
CA LEU A 419 -22.99 8.68 -4.25
C LEU A 419 -24.31 8.38 -4.98
N ASP A 420 -25.14 9.40 -5.17
CA ASP A 420 -26.29 9.29 -6.08
C ASP A 420 -25.79 9.10 -7.51
N LYS A 421 -26.30 8.07 -8.18
CA LYS A 421 -25.82 7.66 -9.50
C LYS A 421 -26.14 8.69 -10.59
N ASN A 422 -27.30 9.33 -10.53
CA ASN A 422 -27.74 10.27 -11.56
C ASN A 422 -27.00 11.59 -11.43
N GLU A 423 -26.87 12.09 -10.19
CA GLU A 423 -26.09 13.28 -9.87
C GLU A 423 -24.61 13.09 -10.24
N LEU A 424 -24.03 11.92 -9.91
CA LEU A 424 -22.65 11.58 -10.28
C LEU A 424 -22.45 11.54 -11.79
N THR A 425 -23.36 10.87 -12.52
CA THR A 425 -23.29 10.75 -13.99
C THR A 425 -23.41 12.12 -14.67
N THR A 426 -24.23 13.01 -14.10
CA THR A 426 -24.38 14.38 -14.60
C THR A 426 -23.09 15.19 -14.36
N TRP A 427 -22.53 15.11 -13.15
CA TRP A 427 -21.30 15.83 -12.78
C TRP A 427 -20.08 15.34 -13.57
N GLU A 428 -19.93 14.03 -13.79
CA GLU A 428 -18.78 13.51 -14.54
C GLU A 428 -18.81 13.87 -16.04
N GLY A 429 -20.00 14.20 -16.58
CA GLY A 429 -20.19 14.69 -17.94
C GLY A 429 -19.82 16.16 -18.15
N ASP A 430 -19.52 16.91 -17.08
CA ASP A 430 -19.13 18.32 -17.17
C ASP A 430 -17.78 18.49 -17.89
N ALA A 431 -17.72 19.46 -18.80
CA ALA A 431 -16.55 19.68 -19.65
C ALA A 431 -15.31 20.14 -18.87
N ALA A 432 -15.48 20.92 -17.79
CA ALA A 432 -14.38 21.33 -16.94
C ALA A 432 -13.85 20.16 -16.10
N VAL A 433 -14.74 19.33 -15.55
CA VAL A 433 -14.38 18.10 -14.83
C VAL A 433 -13.59 17.16 -15.75
N CYS A 434 -14.12 16.87 -16.94
CA CYS A 434 -13.47 16.03 -17.95
C CYS A 434 -12.07 16.53 -18.31
N ARG A 435 -11.92 17.83 -18.60
CA ARG A 435 -10.61 18.42 -18.95
C ARG A 435 -9.60 18.31 -17.82
N ARG A 436 -10.03 18.56 -16.58
CA ARG A 436 -9.15 18.51 -15.41
C ARG A 436 -8.59 17.10 -15.19
N VAL A 437 -9.46 16.10 -15.26
CA VAL A 437 -9.08 14.68 -15.11
C VAL A 437 -8.28 14.18 -16.31
N ALA A 438 -8.56 14.65 -17.52
CA ALA A 438 -7.76 14.32 -18.70
C ALA A 438 -6.30 14.79 -18.56
N GLY A 439 -6.06 15.95 -17.94
CA GLY A 439 -4.71 16.40 -17.59
C GLY A 439 -4.00 15.42 -16.64
N MET A 440 -4.70 14.96 -15.59
CA MET A 440 -4.16 13.99 -14.63
C MET A 440 -3.91 12.63 -15.28
N ARG A 441 -4.80 12.19 -16.17
CA ARG A 441 -4.63 10.98 -16.99
C ARG A 441 -3.38 11.07 -17.85
N ALA A 442 -3.12 12.21 -18.49
CA ALA A 442 -1.92 12.39 -19.31
C ALA A 442 -0.63 12.31 -18.48
N ASP A 443 -0.65 12.77 -17.22
CA ASP A 443 0.47 12.58 -16.28
C ASP A 443 0.60 11.10 -15.88
N LEU A 444 -0.51 10.41 -15.62
CA LEU A 444 -0.52 8.97 -15.34
C LEU A 444 0.04 8.16 -16.51
N ASP A 445 -0.32 8.50 -17.74
CA ASP A 445 0.18 7.84 -18.94
C ASP A 445 1.70 7.99 -19.14
N ARG A 446 2.29 9.09 -18.64
CA ARG A 446 3.74 9.31 -18.60
C ARG A 446 4.41 8.79 -17.33
N SER A 447 3.62 8.41 -16.32
CA SER A 447 4.12 7.98 -15.03
C SER A 447 4.50 6.50 -15.08
N PHE A 448 5.61 6.17 -14.44
CA PHE A 448 6.03 4.79 -14.22
C PHE A 448 5.08 4.02 -13.27
N GLN A 449 4.10 4.70 -12.64
CA GLN A 449 3.04 4.05 -11.84
C GLN A 449 1.85 3.55 -12.67
N LYS A 450 1.83 3.77 -13.99
CA LYS A 450 0.69 3.46 -14.85
C LYS A 450 0.13 2.06 -14.63
N ASP A 451 0.95 1.02 -14.80
CA ASP A 451 0.48 -0.37 -14.73
C ASP A 451 -0.09 -0.73 -13.35
N ARG A 452 0.56 -0.25 -12.28
CA ARG A 452 0.09 -0.45 -10.91
C ARG A 452 -1.25 0.24 -10.67
N LEU A 453 -1.38 1.51 -11.07
CA LEU A 453 -2.57 2.30 -10.80
C LEU A 453 -3.74 1.89 -11.70
N GLN A 454 -3.50 1.52 -12.96
CA GLN A 454 -4.54 0.97 -13.85
C GLN A 454 -5.14 -0.34 -13.32
N ALA A 455 -4.35 -1.15 -12.61
CA ALA A 455 -4.86 -2.34 -11.94
C ALA A 455 -5.88 -2.00 -10.82
N LEU A 456 -5.89 -0.77 -10.30
CA LEU A 456 -6.84 -0.28 -9.30
C LEU A 456 -7.96 0.56 -9.95
N THR A 457 -7.60 1.49 -10.83
CA THR A 457 -8.52 2.48 -11.42
C THR A 457 -9.30 1.96 -12.62
N GLY A 458 -8.85 0.87 -13.24
CA GLY A 458 -9.29 0.45 -14.58
C GLY A 458 -8.38 1.00 -15.68
N GLU A 459 -8.66 0.60 -16.93
CA GLU A 459 -7.85 0.96 -18.10
C GLU A 459 -7.77 2.48 -18.32
N THR A 460 -8.85 3.18 -17.99
CA THR A 460 -8.94 4.63 -18.12
C THR A 460 -9.28 5.28 -16.78
N LEU A 461 -8.54 6.33 -16.43
CA LEU A 461 -8.80 7.11 -15.22
C LEU A 461 -10.11 7.90 -15.38
N SER A 462 -11.12 7.56 -14.59
CA SER A 462 -12.44 8.21 -14.59
C SER A 462 -12.51 9.39 -13.62
N PRO A 463 -13.33 10.42 -13.88
CA PRO A 463 -13.56 11.50 -12.91
C PRO A 463 -14.10 11.01 -11.57
N ARG A 464 -15.01 10.03 -11.60
CA ARG A 464 -15.57 9.41 -10.39
C ARG A 464 -14.49 8.76 -9.52
N PHE A 465 -13.44 8.16 -10.10
CA PHE A 465 -12.36 7.57 -9.31
C PHE A 465 -11.65 8.65 -8.48
N VAL A 466 -11.24 9.75 -9.13
CA VAL A 466 -10.53 10.85 -8.45
C VAL A 466 -11.42 11.50 -7.38
N LEU A 467 -12.71 11.68 -7.68
CA LEU A 467 -13.70 12.19 -6.73
C LEU A 467 -13.82 11.29 -5.51
N LEU A 468 -14.12 10.00 -5.71
CA LEU A 468 -14.38 9.03 -4.64
C LEU A 468 -13.12 8.80 -3.80
N HIS A 469 -11.97 8.63 -4.43
CA HIS A 469 -10.68 8.51 -3.74
C HIS A 469 -10.38 9.74 -2.87
N THR A 470 -10.57 10.95 -3.42
CA THR A 470 -10.37 12.17 -2.64
C THR A 470 -11.40 12.32 -1.52
N LEU A 471 -12.66 11.96 -1.77
CA LEU A 471 -13.72 11.99 -0.77
C LEU A 471 -13.40 11.03 0.39
N ALA A 472 -12.93 9.82 0.11
CA ALA A 472 -12.52 8.85 1.12
C ALA A 472 -11.37 9.39 1.99
N HIS A 473 -10.41 10.07 1.39
CA HIS A 473 -9.33 10.73 2.13
C HIS A 473 -9.84 11.79 3.11
N LEU A 474 -10.72 12.68 2.62
CA LEU A 474 -11.31 13.74 3.44
C LEU A 474 -12.19 13.13 4.56
N LEU A 475 -12.97 12.10 4.24
CA LEU A 475 -13.82 11.40 5.18
C LEU A 475 -13.02 10.68 6.27
N ILE A 476 -11.92 9.99 5.93
CA ILE A 476 -11.01 9.37 6.92
C ILE A 476 -10.47 10.41 7.89
N ARG A 477 -10.07 11.59 7.39
CA ARG A 477 -9.58 12.67 8.26
C ARG A 477 -10.66 13.14 9.23
N GLN A 478 -11.88 13.36 8.73
CA GLN A 478 -12.99 13.80 9.58
C GLN A 478 -13.38 12.72 10.60
N LEU A 479 -13.54 11.47 10.16
CA LEU A 479 -13.87 10.34 11.03
C LEU A 479 -12.80 10.11 12.09
N SER A 480 -11.51 10.24 11.75
CA SER A 480 -10.42 10.10 12.73
C SER A 480 -10.53 11.10 13.88
N PHE A 481 -11.01 12.33 13.58
CA PHE A 481 -11.21 13.36 14.58
C PHE A 481 -12.41 13.05 15.49
N GLU A 482 -13.48 12.47 14.94
CA GLU A 482 -14.76 12.25 15.64
C GLU A 482 -14.87 10.88 16.33
N SER A 483 -14.27 9.84 15.76
CA SER A 483 -14.32 8.47 16.28
C SER A 483 -13.18 8.16 17.25
N GLY A 484 -12.16 9.01 17.34
CA GLY A 484 -10.97 8.80 18.16
C GLY A 484 -9.96 7.79 17.59
N TYR A 485 -10.22 7.23 16.39
CA TYR A 485 -9.23 6.43 15.66
C TYR A 485 -8.13 7.33 15.13
N THR A 486 -6.87 6.88 15.18
CA THR A 486 -5.82 7.59 14.42
C THR A 486 -6.07 7.42 12.92
N THR A 487 -5.67 8.39 12.09
CA THR A 487 -5.81 8.25 10.63
C THR A 487 -5.13 6.99 10.10
N ALA A 488 -4.03 6.55 10.74
CA ALA A 488 -3.31 5.33 10.36
C ALA A 488 -4.06 4.03 10.71
N SER A 489 -5.05 4.11 11.61
CA SER A 489 -5.94 3.02 12.00
C SER A 489 -7.17 2.90 11.09
N LEU A 490 -7.40 3.85 10.18
CA LEU A 490 -8.46 3.82 9.18
C LEU A 490 -7.88 3.64 7.78
N ARG A 491 -8.62 2.94 6.92
CA ARG A 491 -8.25 2.66 5.54
C ARG A 491 -9.45 2.80 4.62
N GLU A 492 -9.17 3.16 3.38
CA GLU A 492 -10.17 3.24 2.32
C GLU A 492 -10.09 2.07 1.34
N ARG A 493 -11.23 1.79 0.74
CA ARG A 493 -11.35 1.01 -0.49
C ARG A 493 -12.30 1.72 -1.44
N VAL A 494 -11.84 1.95 -2.66
CA VAL A 494 -12.55 2.75 -3.67
C VAL A 494 -13.17 1.85 -4.71
N TYR A 495 -14.50 1.92 -4.85
CA TYR A 495 -15.27 1.24 -5.88
C TYR A 495 -15.73 2.28 -6.90
N ALA A 496 -15.00 2.42 -8.02
CA ALA A 496 -15.23 3.51 -8.97
C ALA A 496 -15.07 3.12 -10.45
N ARG A 497 -15.14 1.81 -10.76
CA ARG A 497 -15.13 1.27 -12.12
C ARG A 497 -16.49 1.40 -12.81
N PRO A 498 -16.63 2.24 -13.85
CA PRO A 498 -17.89 2.40 -14.57
C PRO A 498 -18.39 1.09 -15.20
N GLU A 499 -17.47 0.26 -15.69
CA GLU A 499 -17.75 -1.03 -16.33
C GLU A 499 -18.35 -2.08 -15.37
N GLN A 500 -18.25 -1.84 -14.06
CA GLN A 500 -18.81 -2.70 -13.00
C GLN A 500 -19.93 -2.00 -12.22
N ASP A 501 -20.44 -0.88 -12.72
CA ASP A 501 -21.43 -0.03 -12.05
C ASP A 501 -21.04 0.34 -10.61
N GLN A 502 -19.76 0.70 -10.41
CA GLN A 502 -19.24 1.08 -9.10
C GLN A 502 -19.19 2.61 -8.93
N TYR A 503 -19.63 3.09 -7.76
CA TYR A 503 -19.74 4.51 -7.43
C TYR A 503 -19.75 4.76 -5.90
N GLY A 504 -18.91 4.05 -5.15
CA GLY A 504 -18.87 4.16 -3.69
C GLY A 504 -17.48 3.99 -3.09
N ILE A 505 -17.39 4.32 -1.80
CA ILE A 505 -16.20 4.18 -0.98
C ILE A 505 -16.54 3.39 0.27
N LEU A 506 -15.60 2.55 0.72
CA LEU A 506 -15.64 1.90 2.02
C LEU A 506 -14.51 2.50 2.87
N VAL A 507 -14.87 3.10 4.00
CA VAL A 507 -13.91 3.48 5.05
C VAL A 507 -14.03 2.47 6.18
N TYR A 508 -12.93 1.82 6.54
CA TYR A 508 -12.92 0.72 7.50
C TYR A 508 -11.68 0.73 8.40
N THR A 509 -11.75 0.01 9.49
CA THR A 509 -10.65 -0.11 10.46
C THR A 509 -9.51 -1.00 9.91
N ALA A 510 -8.28 -0.51 9.99
CA ALA A 510 -7.06 -1.13 9.47
C ALA A 510 -6.19 -1.83 10.54
N ALA A 511 -6.55 -1.73 11.83
CA ALA A 511 -5.88 -2.36 12.96
C ALA A 511 -6.90 -2.75 14.05
N GLY A 512 -6.94 -4.03 14.42
CA GLY A 512 -7.96 -4.59 15.34
C GLY A 512 -7.51 -4.81 16.79
N ASP A 513 -6.27 -4.46 17.17
CA ASP A 513 -5.60 -5.07 18.34
C ASP A 513 -5.33 -4.15 19.55
N ALA A 514 -5.60 -2.84 19.50
CA ALA A 514 -5.32 -1.96 20.66
C ALA A 514 -6.29 -0.79 20.90
N GLU A 515 -7.06 -0.37 19.91
CA GLU A 515 -8.03 0.71 20.02
C GLU A 515 -9.42 0.08 20.08
N GLY A 516 -9.86 -0.26 21.30
CA GLY A 516 -11.07 -1.06 21.57
C GLY A 516 -12.25 -0.69 20.68
N THR A 517 -12.71 -1.65 19.88
CA THR A 517 -13.86 -1.52 18.98
C THR A 517 -15.17 -1.57 19.76
N LEU A 518 -15.41 -0.58 20.62
CA LEU A 518 -16.74 -0.34 21.21
C LEU A 518 -17.74 0.23 20.17
N GLY A 519 -17.55 -0.07 18.88
CA GLY A 519 -18.38 0.40 17.76
C GLY A 519 -18.18 1.87 17.40
N GLY A 520 -16.94 2.37 17.49
CA GLY A 520 -16.67 3.80 17.32
C GLY A 520 -16.92 4.29 15.89
N LEU A 521 -16.54 3.51 14.87
CA LEU A 521 -16.70 3.89 13.47
C LEU A 521 -18.14 3.66 13.00
N VAL A 522 -18.73 2.50 13.25
CA VAL A 522 -20.12 2.21 12.86
C VAL A 522 -21.10 3.20 13.50
N GLN A 523 -20.86 3.59 14.75
CA GLN A 523 -21.69 4.59 15.41
C GLN A 523 -21.61 5.96 14.73
N GLN A 524 -20.46 6.36 14.16
CA GLN A 524 -20.38 7.59 13.36
C GLN A 524 -21.13 7.47 12.03
N GLY A 525 -21.35 6.25 11.53
CA GLY A 525 -22.17 6.01 10.35
C GLY A 525 -23.68 6.10 10.58
N GLU A 526 -24.13 6.21 11.84
CA GLU A 526 -25.56 6.30 12.18
C GLU A 526 -26.08 7.75 12.12
N PRO A 527 -27.37 7.96 11.79
CA PRO A 527 -27.98 9.28 11.86
C PRO A 527 -28.11 9.77 13.31
N PRO A 528 -27.99 11.10 13.57
CA PRO A 528 -27.68 12.16 12.60
C PRO A 528 -26.17 12.34 12.36
N ARG A 529 -25.31 11.57 13.03
CA ARG A 529 -23.85 11.82 13.09
C ARG A 529 -23.20 11.84 11.73
N LEU A 530 -23.47 10.85 10.88
CA LEU A 530 -22.84 10.79 9.55
C LEU A 530 -23.15 12.03 8.70
N ALA A 531 -24.37 12.58 8.80
CA ALA A 531 -24.74 13.79 8.08
C ALA A 531 -23.88 14.98 8.56
N GLU A 532 -23.75 15.15 9.88
CA GLU A 532 -22.89 16.17 10.47
C GLU A 532 -21.41 15.99 10.10
N THR A 533 -20.91 14.75 10.14
CA THR A 533 -19.56 14.39 9.69
C THR A 533 -19.33 14.83 8.25
N LEU A 534 -20.24 14.50 7.34
CA LEU A 534 -20.11 14.87 5.93
C LEU A 534 -20.13 16.39 5.74
N LEU A 535 -20.99 17.11 6.45
CA LEU A 535 -21.05 18.57 6.37
C LEU A 535 -19.72 19.20 6.86
N ARG A 536 -19.26 18.82 8.06
CA ARG A 536 -17.97 19.29 8.62
C ARG A 536 -16.78 18.94 7.72
N MET A 537 -16.81 17.74 7.12
CA MET A 537 -15.80 17.30 6.16
C MET A 537 -15.77 18.23 4.94
N THR A 538 -16.92 18.60 4.37
CA THR A 538 -16.96 19.51 3.22
C THR A 538 -16.45 20.91 3.56
N GLU A 539 -16.80 21.44 4.74
CA GLU A 539 -16.30 22.74 5.22
C GLU A 539 -14.78 22.72 5.41
N ALA A 540 -14.25 21.69 6.06
CA ALA A 540 -12.82 21.52 6.28
C ALA A 540 -12.07 21.34 4.95
N ALA A 541 -12.64 20.58 4.01
CA ALA A 541 -12.07 20.35 2.69
C ALA A 541 -12.01 21.61 1.83
N ALA A 542 -12.89 22.59 2.07
CA ALA A 542 -12.92 23.87 1.37
C ALA A 542 -11.76 24.80 1.75
N TRP A 543 -10.94 24.47 2.75
CA TRP A 543 -9.82 25.31 3.19
C TRP A 543 -8.48 24.54 3.24
N CYS A 544 -7.42 25.16 2.74
CA CYS A 544 -6.06 24.65 2.87
C CYS A 544 -5.10 25.79 3.20
N SER A 545 -4.26 25.60 4.22
CA SER A 545 -3.26 26.60 4.64
C SER A 545 -2.18 26.88 3.60
N ALA A 546 -2.08 26.05 2.55
CA ALA A 546 -1.17 26.22 1.43
C ALA A 546 -1.85 26.81 0.18
N ASP A 547 -3.10 27.26 0.28
CA ASP A 547 -3.75 28.01 -0.80
C ASP A 547 -3.13 29.41 -0.97
N PRO A 548 -3.08 29.96 -2.20
CA PRO A 548 -3.63 29.41 -3.45
C PRO A 548 -2.75 28.37 -4.14
N LEU A 549 -1.48 28.23 -3.73
CA LEU A 549 -0.51 27.34 -4.39
C LEU A 549 -0.98 25.88 -4.46
N CYS A 550 -1.66 25.39 -3.42
CA CYS A 550 -2.23 24.05 -3.41
C CYS A 550 -3.39 23.90 -4.42
N ALA A 551 -4.37 24.81 -4.38
CA ALA A 551 -5.56 24.77 -5.24
C ALA A 551 -5.24 24.95 -6.74
N GLU A 552 -4.29 25.83 -7.06
CA GLU A 552 -3.93 26.18 -8.44
C GLU A 552 -2.92 25.20 -9.07
N HIS A 553 -2.35 24.27 -8.29
CA HIS A 553 -1.31 23.38 -8.80
C HIS A 553 -1.83 22.41 -9.86
N THR A 554 -1.20 22.40 -11.04
CA THR A 554 -1.56 21.52 -12.15
C THR A 554 -0.83 20.17 -12.13
N GLY A 555 -0.26 19.77 -10.99
CA GLY A 555 0.55 18.56 -10.88
C GLY A 555 1.58 18.65 -9.75
N GLN A 556 1.42 17.82 -8.73
CA GLN A 556 2.37 17.72 -7.61
C GLN A 556 2.43 16.29 -7.06
N GLY A 557 3.26 16.09 -6.04
CA GLY A 557 3.42 14.81 -5.39
C GLY A 557 4.12 13.79 -6.28
N PHE A 558 3.92 12.51 -5.96
CA PHE A 558 4.61 11.42 -6.63
C PHE A 558 4.14 11.25 -8.08
N GLY A 559 5.08 11.29 -9.03
CA GLY A 559 4.76 11.17 -10.46
C GLY A 559 3.90 12.31 -11.02
N ASN A 560 3.82 13.46 -10.33
CA ASN A 560 2.96 14.59 -10.73
C ASN A 560 1.44 14.28 -10.71
N LEU A 561 1.04 13.24 -9.97
CA LEU A 561 -0.31 12.65 -10.05
C LEU A 561 -1.35 13.31 -9.14
N ASN A 562 -0.98 14.30 -8.34
CA ASN A 562 -1.92 15.05 -7.51
C ASN A 562 -2.18 16.45 -8.07
N ARG A 563 -3.37 16.99 -7.78
CA ARG A 563 -3.75 18.37 -8.10
C ARG A 563 -3.94 19.13 -6.79
N ALA A 564 -5.16 19.54 -6.41
CA ALA A 564 -5.40 20.24 -5.15
C ALA A 564 -5.36 19.29 -3.93
N ALA A 565 -4.17 18.72 -3.65
CA ALA A 565 -3.95 17.75 -2.60
C ALA A 565 -2.52 17.82 -2.04
N CYS A 566 -2.40 18.13 -0.74
CA CYS A 566 -1.12 18.20 -0.02
C CYS A 566 -1.26 17.63 1.40
N HIS A 567 -0.16 17.57 2.15
CA HIS A 567 -0.15 17.06 3.54
C HIS A 567 -1.09 17.84 4.48
N ALA A 568 -1.36 19.11 4.19
CA ALA A 568 -2.25 19.92 5.03
C ALA A 568 -3.73 19.53 4.86
N CYS A 569 -4.16 19.15 3.65
CA CYS A 569 -5.58 18.98 3.34
C CYS A 569 -6.02 17.54 3.04
N ALA A 570 -5.23 16.75 2.31
CA ALA A 570 -5.74 15.51 1.68
C ALA A 570 -4.87 14.27 1.86
N LEU A 571 -3.54 14.40 2.04
CA LEU A 571 -2.70 13.20 2.15
C LEU A 571 -2.92 12.49 3.49
N LEU A 572 -2.90 11.15 3.44
CA LEU A 572 -3.05 10.24 4.57
C LEU A 572 -1.75 9.45 4.83
N PRO A 573 -1.62 8.78 5.99
CA PRO A 573 -0.59 7.76 6.18
C PRO A 573 -0.64 6.67 5.09
N GLU A 574 0.52 6.10 4.73
CA GLU A 574 0.61 5.05 3.71
C GLU A 574 -0.25 3.81 4.02
N THR A 575 -0.47 3.52 5.31
CA THR A 575 -1.31 2.41 5.76
C THR A 575 -2.80 2.61 5.46
N SER A 576 -3.22 3.80 5.07
CA SER A 576 -4.63 4.17 4.88
C SER A 576 -5.10 4.21 3.42
N CYS A 577 -4.19 4.34 2.46
CA CYS A 577 -4.51 4.55 1.05
C CYS A 577 -4.03 3.37 0.18
N GLU A 578 -4.87 2.85 -0.73
CA GLU A 578 -4.50 1.75 -1.65
C GLU A 578 -3.64 2.24 -2.82
N THR A 579 -3.86 3.48 -3.26
CA THR A 579 -3.15 4.09 -4.40
C THR A 579 -1.82 4.73 -4.02
N GLY A 580 -1.55 4.90 -2.71
CA GLY A 580 -0.30 5.50 -2.22
C GLY A 580 -0.27 7.02 -2.31
N ASN A 581 -1.40 7.69 -1.98
CA ASN A 581 -1.55 9.14 -2.02
C ASN A 581 -1.31 9.76 -3.41
N THR A 582 -1.80 9.11 -4.47
CA THR A 582 -1.75 9.60 -5.85
C THR A 582 -3.16 9.72 -6.43
N LEU A 583 -3.38 10.56 -7.43
CA LEU A 583 -4.71 10.76 -8.06
C LEU A 583 -5.70 11.40 -7.08
N LEU A 584 -5.28 12.48 -6.43
CA LEU A 584 -6.07 13.25 -5.46
C LEU A 584 -6.31 14.69 -5.93
N ASP A 585 -7.52 15.19 -5.72
CA ASP A 585 -7.92 16.53 -6.11
C ASP A 585 -9.17 17.04 -5.36
N ARG A 586 -8.98 17.81 -4.28
CA ARG A 586 -10.12 18.26 -3.46
C ARG A 586 -11.05 19.22 -4.21
N ALA A 587 -10.57 19.88 -5.27
CA ALA A 587 -11.41 20.76 -6.08
C ALA A 587 -12.55 19.99 -6.77
N LEU A 588 -12.37 18.69 -7.05
CA LEU A 588 -13.46 17.86 -7.57
C LEU A 588 -14.55 17.57 -6.52
N VAL A 589 -14.21 17.66 -5.23
CA VAL A 589 -15.15 17.46 -4.11
C VAL A 589 -15.88 18.76 -3.79
N VAL A 590 -15.15 19.84 -3.50
CA VAL A 590 -15.71 21.09 -2.95
C VAL A 590 -15.76 22.26 -3.93
N GLY A 591 -15.23 22.09 -5.14
CA GLY A 591 -15.18 23.12 -6.16
C GLY A 591 -13.87 23.90 -6.14
N GLY A 592 -13.60 24.57 -7.24
CA GLY A 592 -12.52 25.54 -7.38
C GLY A 592 -12.75 26.43 -8.58
N ASP A 593 -11.93 27.46 -8.75
CA ASP A 593 -12.15 28.54 -9.73
C ASP A 593 -12.40 28.07 -11.18
N GLN A 594 -11.88 26.90 -11.55
CA GLN A 594 -11.95 26.36 -12.91
C GLN A 594 -12.71 25.04 -13.04
N VAL A 595 -13.23 24.49 -11.95
CA VAL A 595 -13.90 23.18 -11.96
C VAL A 595 -15.02 23.11 -10.93
N PRO A 596 -16.22 22.66 -11.30
CA PRO A 596 -17.29 22.48 -10.34
C PRO A 596 -17.02 21.28 -9.42
N GLY A 597 -17.30 21.45 -8.14
CA GLY A 597 -17.22 20.38 -7.15
C GLY A 597 -18.52 19.61 -7.03
N TYR A 598 -18.43 18.30 -6.78
CA TYR A 598 -19.62 17.47 -6.57
C TYR A 598 -20.48 17.94 -5.37
N LEU A 599 -19.84 18.44 -4.31
CA LEU A 599 -20.46 18.93 -3.07
C LEU A 599 -20.36 20.47 -2.93
N GLU A 600 -19.99 21.19 -3.99
CA GLU A 600 -19.79 22.66 -3.95
C GLU A 600 -21.06 23.42 -3.52
N SER A 601 -22.24 22.97 -3.96
CA SER A 601 -23.52 23.58 -3.57
C SER A 601 -23.79 23.44 -2.07
N ILE A 602 -23.33 22.34 -1.45
CA ILE A 602 -23.49 22.07 -0.01
C ILE A 602 -22.59 23.00 0.78
N VAL A 603 -21.32 23.16 0.37
CA VAL A 603 -20.39 24.10 1.00
C VAL A 603 -20.92 25.53 0.94
N THR A 604 -21.44 25.93 -0.23
CA THR A 604 -21.98 27.28 -0.44
C THR A 604 -23.19 27.52 0.47
N ALA A 605 -24.14 26.59 0.50
CA ALA A 605 -25.31 26.68 1.35
C ALA A 605 -24.98 26.67 2.84
N ALA A 606 -24.02 25.84 3.27
CA ALA A 606 -23.58 25.76 4.67
C ALA A 606 -23.00 27.09 5.15
N ARG A 607 -22.18 27.74 4.30
CA ARG A 607 -21.62 29.07 4.59
C ARG A 607 -22.69 30.14 4.68
N SER A 608 -23.66 30.14 3.77
CA SER A 608 -24.78 31.09 3.82
C SER A 608 -25.60 30.90 5.10
N ALA A 609 -25.96 29.66 5.44
CA ALA A 609 -26.71 29.36 6.67
C ALA A 609 -25.94 29.78 7.94
N ALA A 610 -24.61 29.63 7.95
CA ALA A 610 -23.77 30.08 9.05
C ALA A 610 -23.71 31.61 9.18
N VAL A 611 -23.74 32.34 8.07
CA VAL A 611 -23.82 33.82 8.07
C VAL A 611 -25.17 34.27 8.60
N ASP A 612 -26.27 33.71 8.09
CA ASP A 612 -27.62 34.05 8.52
C ASP A 612 -27.80 33.81 10.04
N ALA A 613 -27.30 32.68 10.55
CA ALA A 613 -27.34 32.38 11.98
C ALA A 613 -26.54 33.36 12.85
N LEU A 614 -25.44 33.92 12.33
CA LEU A 614 -24.66 34.95 13.03
C LEU A 614 -25.36 36.32 13.00
N GLU A 615 -26.16 36.60 11.98
CA GLU A 615 -26.95 37.84 11.87
C GLU A 615 -28.22 37.83 12.74
N GLU A 616 -28.74 36.64 13.06
CA GLU A 616 -29.87 36.44 13.97
C GLU A 616 -29.49 36.47 15.47
N MET A 617 -28.20 36.31 15.80
CA MET A 617 -27.63 36.37 17.16
C MET A 617 -27.28 37.80 17.59
#